data_AF-A0A7G8BML3-F1
#
_entry.id   AF-A0A7G8BML3-F1
#
_cell.length_a   1.000
_cell.length_b   1.000
_cell.length_c   1.000
_cell.angle_alpha   90.00
_cell.angle_beta   90.00
_cell.angle_gamma   90.00
#
_symmetry.space_group_name_H-M   'P 1'
#
loop_
_entity.id
_entity.type
_entity.pdbx_description
1 polymer ?
#
loop_
_entity_poly.entity_id
_entity_poly.type
_entity_poly.pdbx_seq_one_letter_code
_entity_poly.pdbx_strand_id
1 'polypeptide(L)'
;MKAAAIGVRVHSGWGALVAVSGDTSAPQIVDRKHIVVIDPTKPGAKQPYHFAESMAIAAAEKHISDCAAASNRLALAILDAFLSDLRGRGCNLAGCALLLASGRALPPLPDILASHALIHTAEGEFFRRIFREAFEKLCVPVTGFRERDLDTETMSRLSALGRSIGPPWTKDEKTAALAALMLLEKN
;
A
#
# COMPACT_ATOMS: atom_id res chain seq x y z
N MET A 1 19.59 11.97 -12.50
CA MET A 1 18.47 11.53 -11.64
C MET A 1 18.84 10.21 -10.99
N LYS A 2 18.46 9.99 -9.73
CA LYS A 2 18.75 8.76 -8.98
C LYS A 2 17.62 7.74 -9.17
N ALA A 3 17.93 6.50 -9.54
CA ALA A 3 16.92 5.45 -9.60
C ALA A 3 16.32 5.22 -8.20
N ALA A 4 14.99 5.16 -8.14
CA ALA A 4 14.25 4.93 -6.91
C ALA A 4 13.02 4.05 -7.16
N ALA A 5 12.57 3.35 -6.13
CA ALA A 5 11.30 2.64 -6.14
C ALA A 5 10.55 2.94 -4.85
N ILE A 6 9.23 2.75 -4.90
CA ILE A 6 8.36 2.93 -3.75
C ILE A 6 7.94 1.56 -3.26
N GLY A 7 7.93 1.36 -1.95
CA GLY A 7 7.38 0.18 -1.31
C GLY A 7 6.15 0.57 -0.50
N VAL A 8 5.15 -0.30 -0.49
CA VAL A 8 3.85 -0.03 0.14
C VAL A 8 3.35 -1.22 0.90
N ARG A 9 3.16 -1.05 2.20
CA ARG A 9 2.42 -2.01 3.03
C ARG A 9 1.10 -1.40 3.48
N VAL A 10 0.00 -2.05 3.08
CA VAL A 10 -1.36 -1.53 3.24
C VAL A 10 -2.09 -2.25 4.37
N HIS A 11 -2.84 -1.47 5.13
CA HIS A 11 -3.75 -1.88 6.20
C HIS A 11 -5.14 -1.26 5.98
N SER A 12 -6.09 -1.57 6.85
CA SER A 12 -7.44 -1.01 6.77
C SER A 12 -7.43 0.51 6.96
N GLY A 13 -7.59 1.22 5.85
CA GLY A 13 -7.68 2.68 5.77
C GLY A 13 -6.36 3.45 5.69
N TRP A 14 -5.21 2.78 5.72
CA TRP A 14 -3.90 3.46 5.67
C TRP A 14 -2.81 2.57 5.07
N GLY A 15 -1.67 3.16 4.74
CA GLY A 15 -0.48 2.43 4.29
C GLY A 15 0.82 3.09 4.68
N ALA A 16 1.84 2.27 4.96
CA ALA A 16 3.22 2.71 5.10
C ALA A 16 3.86 2.76 3.70
N LEU A 17 4.33 3.94 3.33
CA LEU A 17 4.94 4.26 2.05
C LEU A 17 6.42 4.56 2.27
N VAL A 18 7.32 3.89 1.55
CA VAL A 18 8.76 4.15 1.67
C VAL A 18 9.40 4.22 0.30
N ALA A 19 10.04 5.35 -0.01
CA ALA A 19 10.84 5.51 -1.21
C ALA A 19 12.29 5.12 -0.91
N VAL A 20 12.81 4.16 -1.68
CA VAL A 20 14.17 3.63 -1.55
C VAL A 20 14.93 3.90 -2.84
N SER A 21 16.23 4.10 -2.70
CA SER A 21 17.18 4.28 -3.80
C SER A 21 18.52 3.65 -3.45
N GLY A 22 19.42 3.51 -4.43
CA GLY A 22 20.64 2.71 -4.26
C GLY A 22 20.37 1.22 -4.46
N ASP A 23 21.26 0.37 -3.94
CA ASP A 23 21.23 -1.09 -4.09
C ASP A 23 21.25 -1.79 -2.72
N THR A 24 21.26 -3.12 -2.70
CA THR A 24 21.28 -3.92 -1.46
C THR A 24 22.54 -3.77 -0.62
N SER A 25 23.65 -3.33 -1.21
CA SER A 25 24.88 -3.05 -0.48
C SER A 25 24.84 -1.67 0.21
N ALA A 26 24.19 -0.69 -0.40
CA ALA A 26 24.09 0.68 0.11
C ALA A 26 22.67 1.28 -0.05
N PRO A 27 21.64 0.71 0.60
CA PRO A 27 20.27 1.20 0.47
C PRO A 27 20.11 2.57 1.14
N GLN A 28 19.36 3.45 0.48
CA GLN A 28 19.09 4.82 0.93
C GLN A 28 17.60 5.09 0.97
N ILE A 29 17.08 5.44 2.15
CA ILE A 29 15.69 5.86 2.32
C ILE A 29 15.57 7.34 1.91
N VAL A 30 14.81 7.62 0.87
CA VAL A 30 14.62 8.98 0.31
C VAL A 30 13.54 9.73 1.08
N ASP A 31 12.40 9.08 1.27
CA ASP A 31 11.27 9.58 2.05
C ASP A 31 10.42 8.42 2.56
N ARG A 32 9.65 8.67 3.62
CA ARG A 32 8.73 7.70 4.23
C ARG A 32 7.49 8.41 4.77
N LYS A 33 6.32 7.85 4.47
CA LYS A 33 5.02 8.44 4.87
C LYS A 33 4.08 7.36 5.37
N HIS A 34 3.37 7.69 6.45
CA HIS A 34 2.15 7.00 6.83
C HIS A 34 0.97 7.75 6.18
N ILE A 35 0.29 7.12 5.22
CA ILE A 35 -0.79 7.76 4.48
C ILE A 35 -2.14 7.16 4.85
N VAL A 36 -3.13 8.01 5.08
CA VAL A 36 -4.51 7.62 5.41
C VAL A 36 -5.39 7.87 4.20
N VAL A 37 -6.14 6.86 3.76
CA VAL A 37 -6.97 6.88 2.54
C VAL A 37 -8.45 6.72 2.85
N ILE A 38 -8.86 7.13 4.05
CA ILE A 38 -10.25 7.09 4.50
C ILE A 38 -10.69 8.48 4.93
N ASP A 39 -11.94 8.79 4.62
CA ASP A 39 -12.61 9.98 5.11
C ASP A 39 -13.25 9.64 6.47
N PRO A 40 -12.77 10.21 7.59
CA PRO A 40 -13.28 9.89 8.92
C PRO A 40 -14.74 10.34 9.12
N THR A 41 -15.26 11.21 8.26
CA THR A 41 -16.66 11.66 8.33
C THR A 41 -17.63 10.67 7.68
N LYS A 42 -17.12 9.67 6.94
CA LYS A 42 -17.93 8.66 6.26
C LYS A 42 -18.11 7.40 7.11
N PRO A 43 -19.35 7.00 7.40
CA PRO A 43 -19.63 5.72 8.05
C PRO A 43 -19.00 4.56 7.27
N GLY A 44 -18.48 3.55 7.99
CA GLY A 44 -17.90 2.37 7.37
C GLY A 44 -16.58 2.57 6.63
N ALA A 45 -16.03 3.79 6.52
CA ALA A 45 -14.88 4.05 5.65
C ALA A 45 -13.64 3.20 5.98
N LYS A 46 -13.40 2.90 7.27
CA LYS A 46 -12.29 2.04 7.70
C LYS A 46 -12.56 0.55 7.48
N GLN A 47 -13.83 0.15 7.55
CA GLN A 47 -14.27 -1.26 7.51
C GLN A 47 -15.54 -1.37 6.64
N PRO A 48 -15.41 -1.17 5.31
CA PRO A 48 -16.57 -1.02 4.43
C PRO A 48 -17.38 -2.30 4.28
N TYR A 49 -16.75 -3.49 4.44
CA TYR A 49 -17.47 -4.75 4.36
C TYR A 49 -18.14 -5.11 5.68
N HIS A 50 -17.50 -4.84 6.82
CA HIS A 50 -18.19 -5.00 8.12
C HIS A 50 -19.41 -4.08 8.20
N PHE A 51 -19.29 -2.82 7.76
CA PHE A 51 -20.42 -1.90 7.77
C PHE A 51 -21.57 -2.39 6.86
N ALA A 52 -21.23 -3.06 5.77
CA ALA A 52 -22.18 -3.61 4.81
C ALA A 52 -22.76 -4.99 5.19
N GLU A 53 -22.26 -5.65 6.25
CA GLU A 53 -22.59 -7.04 6.61
C GLU A 53 -24.10 -7.29 6.79
N SER A 54 -24.81 -6.33 7.40
CA SER A 54 -26.25 -6.43 7.65
C SER A 54 -27.13 -5.75 6.60
N MET A 55 -26.54 -5.24 5.51
CA MET A 55 -27.27 -4.55 4.47
C MET A 55 -27.85 -5.52 3.43
N ALA A 56 -28.93 -5.10 2.77
CA ALA A 56 -29.34 -5.74 1.52
C ALA A 56 -28.20 -5.64 0.48
N ILE A 57 -27.99 -6.69 -0.33
CA ILE A 57 -26.85 -6.80 -1.25
C ILE A 57 -26.65 -5.56 -2.12
N ALA A 58 -27.70 -5.03 -2.75
CA ALA A 58 -27.59 -3.83 -3.59
C ALA A 58 -27.13 -2.58 -2.80
N ALA A 59 -27.56 -2.45 -1.53
CA ALA A 59 -27.12 -1.35 -0.67
C ALA A 59 -25.66 -1.55 -0.20
N ALA A 60 -25.26 -2.79 0.08
CA ALA A 60 -23.88 -3.16 0.38
C ALA A 60 -22.94 -2.82 -0.78
N GLU A 61 -23.29 -3.23 -2.01
CA GLU A 61 -22.51 -2.91 -3.22
C GLU A 61 -22.34 -1.40 -3.39
N LYS A 62 -23.44 -0.66 -3.27
CA LYS A 62 -23.41 0.80 -3.36
C LYS A 62 -22.50 1.40 -2.30
N HIS A 63 -22.63 0.98 -1.04
CA HIS A 63 -21.80 1.47 0.06
C HIS A 63 -20.32 1.23 -0.19
N ILE A 64 -19.93 0.00 -0.56
CA ILE A 64 -18.54 -0.38 -0.84
C ILE A 64 -17.99 0.43 -2.02
N SER A 65 -18.79 0.65 -3.07
CA SER A 65 -18.42 1.46 -4.23
C SER A 65 -18.21 2.94 -3.85
N ASP A 66 -19.10 3.52 -3.05
CA ASP A 66 -18.98 4.90 -2.57
C ASP A 66 -17.73 5.09 -1.67
N CYS A 67 -17.43 4.10 -0.83
CA CYS A 67 -16.19 4.03 -0.05
C CYS A 67 -14.97 3.95 -0.97
N ALA A 68 -14.99 3.08 -1.99
CA ALA A 68 -13.88 2.94 -2.94
C ALA A 68 -13.61 4.25 -3.68
N ALA A 69 -14.66 4.93 -4.16
CA ALA A 69 -14.54 6.21 -4.84
C ALA A 69 -13.93 7.28 -3.93
N ALA A 70 -14.32 7.32 -2.64
CA ALA A 70 -13.75 8.24 -1.66
C ALA A 70 -12.26 7.96 -1.42
N SER A 71 -11.92 6.70 -1.13
CA SER A 71 -10.55 6.27 -0.86
C SER A 71 -9.63 6.47 -2.06
N ASN A 72 -10.11 6.20 -3.27
CA ASN A 72 -9.36 6.44 -4.50
C ASN A 72 -9.01 7.91 -4.71
N ARG A 73 -9.94 8.84 -4.42
CA ARG A 73 -9.64 10.28 -4.53
C ARG A 73 -8.56 10.71 -3.54
N LEU A 74 -8.64 10.24 -2.30
CA LEU A 74 -7.64 10.55 -1.26
C LEU A 74 -6.28 9.96 -1.62
N ALA A 75 -6.23 8.68 -1.99
CA ALA A 75 -5.01 8.00 -2.39
C ALA A 75 -4.35 8.70 -3.59
N LEU A 76 -5.11 9.04 -4.62
CA LEU A 76 -4.60 9.72 -5.81
C LEU A 76 -3.95 11.06 -5.46
N ALA A 77 -4.63 11.90 -4.68
CA ALA A 77 -4.12 13.22 -4.30
C ALA A 77 -2.84 13.12 -3.45
N ILE A 78 -2.81 12.21 -2.46
CA ILE A 78 -1.65 12.03 -1.60
C ILE A 78 -0.45 11.48 -2.38
N LEU A 79 -0.69 10.47 -3.23
CA LEU A 79 0.37 9.85 -4.01
C LEU A 79 0.91 10.80 -5.08
N ASP A 80 0.07 11.57 -5.77
CA ASP A 80 0.53 12.57 -6.75
C ASP A 80 1.48 13.60 -6.13
N ALA A 81 1.12 14.12 -4.95
CA ALA A 81 1.98 15.02 -4.18
C ALA A 81 3.30 14.35 -3.76
N PHE A 82 3.25 13.09 -3.32
CA PHE A 82 4.44 12.32 -2.95
C PHE A 82 5.37 12.08 -4.16
N LEU A 83 4.83 11.68 -5.31
CA LEU A 83 5.61 11.47 -6.53
C LEU A 83 6.24 12.78 -7.03
N SER A 84 5.51 13.89 -6.91
CA SER A 84 6.01 15.22 -7.27
C SER A 84 7.19 15.65 -6.38
N ASP A 85 7.12 15.41 -5.07
CA ASP A 85 8.23 15.68 -4.15
C ASP A 85 9.46 14.82 -4.49
N LEU A 86 9.28 13.53 -4.75
CA LEU A 86 10.38 12.64 -5.16
C LEU A 86 11.04 13.10 -6.46
N ARG A 87 10.25 13.53 -7.45
CA ARG A 87 10.76 14.09 -8.71
C ARG A 87 11.55 15.37 -8.47
N GLY A 88 11.06 16.26 -7.61
CA GLY A 88 11.76 17.49 -7.19
C GLY A 88 13.11 17.21 -6.53
N ARG A 89 13.23 16.08 -5.82
CA ARG A 89 14.49 15.59 -5.24
C ARG A 89 15.39 14.85 -6.24
N GLY A 90 15.02 14.84 -7.53
CA GLY A 90 15.81 14.24 -8.61
C GLY A 90 15.72 12.72 -8.70
N CYS A 91 14.66 12.11 -8.15
CA CYS A 91 14.42 10.68 -8.27
C CYS A 91 13.76 10.32 -9.62
N ASN A 92 14.26 9.27 -10.25
CA ASN A 92 13.63 8.60 -11.39
C ASN A 92 12.99 7.31 -10.89
N LEU A 93 11.67 7.21 -10.94
CA LEU A 93 10.94 6.08 -10.37
C LEU A 93 10.90 4.88 -11.32
N ALA A 94 11.41 3.75 -10.87
CA ALA A 94 11.32 2.47 -11.57
C ALA A 94 9.94 1.80 -11.41
N GLY A 95 9.24 2.10 -10.31
CA GLY A 95 7.91 1.55 -10.04
C GLY A 95 7.57 1.52 -8.55
N CYS A 96 6.50 0.81 -8.25
CA CYS A 96 5.96 0.59 -6.92
C CYS A 96 5.86 -0.91 -6.60
N ALA A 97 6.42 -1.32 -5.46
CA ALA A 97 6.27 -2.63 -4.87
C ALA A 97 5.12 -2.61 -3.85
N LEU A 98 4.04 -3.33 -4.15
CA LEU A 98 2.87 -3.46 -3.28
C LEU A 98 2.88 -4.81 -2.56
N LEU A 99 2.88 -4.79 -1.22
CA LEU A 99 2.81 -6.02 -0.43
C LEU A 99 1.42 -6.64 -0.50
N LEU A 100 1.38 -7.87 -0.98
CA LEU A 100 0.18 -8.69 -1.11
C LEU A 100 0.01 -9.57 0.13
N ALA A 101 -1.24 -9.92 0.41
CA ALA A 101 -1.56 -11.04 1.28
C ALA A 101 -1.38 -12.37 0.52
N SER A 102 -2.41 -13.21 0.47
CA SER A 102 -2.35 -14.52 -0.19
C SER A 102 -2.57 -14.45 -1.71
N GLY A 103 -3.22 -13.39 -2.21
CA GLY A 103 -3.57 -13.24 -3.63
C GLY A 103 -4.68 -14.18 -4.11
N ARG A 104 -5.53 -14.69 -3.20
CA ARG A 104 -6.69 -15.50 -3.58
C ARG A 104 -7.81 -14.61 -4.11
N ALA A 105 -8.49 -15.07 -5.17
CA ALA A 105 -9.69 -14.41 -5.65
C ALA A 105 -10.77 -14.41 -4.56
N LEU A 106 -11.42 -13.27 -4.37
CA LEU A 106 -12.56 -13.17 -3.46
C LEU A 106 -13.80 -13.82 -4.12
N PRO A 107 -14.64 -14.52 -3.33
CA PRO A 107 -15.93 -15.01 -3.82
C PRO A 107 -16.91 -13.84 -4.05
N PRO A 108 -18.11 -14.10 -4.60
CA PRO A 108 -19.17 -13.10 -4.73
C PRO A 108 -19.53 -12.43 -3.39
N LEU A 109 -20.05 -11.20 -3.46
CA LEU A 109 -20.34 -10.39 -2.27
C LEU A 109 -21.25 -11.10 -1.23
N PRO A 110 -22.32 -11.83 -1.60
CA PRO A 110 -23.14 -12.53 -0.62
C PRO A 110 -22.34 -13.52 0.25
N ASP A 111 -21.41 -14.26 -0.36
CA ASP A 111 -20.56 -15.22 0.34
C ASP A 111 -19.53 -14.51 1.24
N ILE A 112 -19.01 -13.36 0.77
CA ILE A 112 -18.13 -12.51 1.58
C ILE A 112 -18.86 -12.06 2.84
N LEU A 113 -20.05 -11.48 2.70
CA LEU A 113 -20.82 -10.91 3.82
C LEU A 113 -21.34 -11.99 4.78
N ALA A 114 -21.48 -13.23 4.32
CA ALA A 114 -21.86 -14.36 5.17
C ALA A 114 -20.71 -14.90 6.05
N SER A 115 -19.47 -14.43 5.88
CA SER A 115 -18.31 -14.95 6.59
C SER A 115 -17.39 -13.84 7.09
N HIS A 116 -17.30 -13.69 8.41
CA HIS A 116 -16.42 -12.72 9.04
C HIS A 116 -14.96 -12.84 8.59
N ALA A 117 -14.46 -14.07 8.37
CA ALA A 117 -13.12 -14.30 7.85
C ALA A 117 -12.94 -13.77 6.40
N LEU A 118 -13.98 -13.92 5.55
CA LEU A 118 -13.97 -13.37 4.20
C LEU A 118 -14.11 -11.85 4.20
N ILE A 119 -14.89 -11.26 5.12
CA ILE A 119 -14.98 -9.81 5.33
C ILE A 119 -13.58 -9.22 5.58
N HIS A 120 -12.82 -9.77 6.55
CA HIS A 120 -11.44 -9.30 6.82
C HIS A 120 -10.54 -9.42 5.60
N THR A 121 -10.66 -10.52 4.85
CA THR A 121 -9.89 -10.73 3.63
C THR A 121 -10.25 -9.70 2.56
N ALA A 122 -11.55 -9.45 2.37
CA ALA A 122 -12.07 -8.50 1.39
C ALA A 122 -11.67 -7.06 1.72
N GLU A 123 -11.64 -6.66 2.98
CA GLU A 123 -11.16 -5.33 3.39
C GLU A 123 -9.67 -5.14 3.12
N GLY A 124 -8.85 -6.16 3.40
CA GLY A 124 -7.43 -6.11 3.07
C GLY A 124 -7.21 -5.91 1.57
N GLU A 125 -7.90 -6.69 0.73
CA GLU A 125 -7.82 -6.56 -0.73
C GLU A 125 -8.43 -5.25 -1.24
N PHE A 126 -9.50 -4.77 -0.61
CA PHE A 126 -10.11 -3.48 -0.93
C PHE A 126 -9.08 -2.35 -0.87
N PHE A 127 -8.37 -2.20 0.26
CA PHE A 127 -7.40 -1.12 0.39
C PHE A 127 -6.17 -1.34 -0.49
N ARG A 128 -5.67 -2.58 -0.65
CA ARG A 128 -4.58 -2.86 -1.61
C ARG A 128 -4.94 -2.44 -3.03
N ARG A 129 -6.18 -2.70 -3.45
CA ARG A 129 -6.71 -2.29 -4.76
C ARG A 129 -6.73 -0.76 -4.88
N ILE A 130 -7.17 -0.02 -3.85
CA ILE A 130 -7.14 1.45 -3.86
C ILE A 130 -5.72 1.99 -4.14
N PHE A 131 -4.72 1.47 -3.44
CA PHE A 131 -3.32 1.90 -3.67
C PHE A 131 -2.85 1.54 -5.07
N ARG A 132 -3.11 0.32 -5.53
CA ARG A 132 -2.77 -0.14 -6.88
C ARG A 132 -3.37 0.78 -7.95
N GLU A 133 -4.69 0.98 -7.91
CA GLU A 133 -5.41 1.81 -8.88
C GLU A 133 -4.90 3.25 -8.88
N ALA A 134 -4.54 3.80 -7.71
CA ALA A 134 -4.00 5.15 -7.61
C ALA A 134 -2.60 5.26 -8.27
N PHE A 135 -1.69 4.31 -8.04
CA PHE A 135 -0.39 4.29 -8.72
C PHE A 135 -0.52 4.09 -10.23
N GLU A 136 -1.39 3.17 -10.67
CA GLU A 136 -1.64 2.90 -12.09
C GLU A 136 -2.20 4.13 -12.80
N LYS A 137 -3.12 4.88 -12.17
CA LYS A 137 -3.61 6.17 -12.68
C LYS A 137 -2.54 7.25 -12.78
N LEU A 138 -1.50 7.17 -11.95
CA LEU A 138 -0.33 8.06 -11.98
C LEU A 138 0.79 7.51 -12.91
N CYS A 139 0.48 6.50 -13.71
CA CYS A 139 1.41 5.84 -14.64
C CYS A 139 2.67 5.27 -13.96
N VAL A 140 2.55 4.84 -12.70
CA VAL A 140 3.62 4.14 -11.98
C VAL A 140 3.36 2.64 -12.06
N PRO A 141 4.27 1.83 -12.64
CA PRO A 141 4.11 0.38 -12.67
C PRO A 141 4.03 -0.22 -11.27
N VAL A 142 3.08 -1.13 -11.03
CA VAL A 142 2.86 -1.76 -9.70
C VAL A 142 3.15 -3.26 -9.73
N THR A 143 4.19 -3.68 -9.04
CA THR A 143 4.58 -5.08 -8.87
C THR A 143 4.14 -5.58 -7.49
N GLY A 144 3.45 -6.72 -7.45
CA GLY A 144 3.04 -7.35 -6.21
C GLY A 144 4.12 -8.25 -5.60
N PHE A 145 4.35 -8.15 -4.29
CA PHE A 145 5.27 -9.02 -3.55
C PHE A 145 4.54 -9.70 -2.39
N ARG A 146 4.70 -11.02 -2.21
CA ARG A 146 4.19 -11.69 -1.01
C ARG A 146 5.16 -11.46 0.14
N GLU A 147 4.65 -11.15 1.33
CA GLU A 147 5.52 -10.91 2.50
C GLU A 147 6.44 -12.09 2.83
N ARG A 148 6.01 -13.33 2.55
CA ARG A 148 6.79 -14.55 2.80
C ARG A 148 7.98 -14.73 1.83
N ASP A 149 7.98 -14.02 0.71
CA ASP A 149 9.00 -14.13 -0.33
C ASP A 149 10.10 -13.05 -0.14
N LEU A 150 10.04 -12.29 0.96
CA LEU A 150 10.98 -11.21 1.26
C LEU A 150 12.29 -11.73 1.85
N ASP A 151 13.41 -11.16 1.42
CA ASP A 151 14.74 -11.55 1.91
C ASP A 151 14.99 -11.07 3.36
N THR A 152 15.11 -12.04 4.27
CA THR A 152 15.37 -11.79 5.68
C THR A 152 16.74 -11.18 5.96
N GLU A 153 17.76 -11.46 5.13
CA GLU A 153 19.11 -10.91 5.37
C GLU A 153 19.13 -9.40 5.09
N THR A 154 18.61 -8.99 3.93
CA THR A 154 18.46 -7.57 3.57
C THR A 154 17.56 -6.84 4.56
N MET A 155 16.55 -7.53 5.14
CA MET A 155 15.70 -6.95 6.18
C MET A 155 16.50 -6.53 7.44
N SER A 156 17.50 -7.31 7.83
CA SER A 156 18.35 -6.98 8.98
C SER A 156 19.17 -5.71 8.72
N ARG A 157 19.73 -5.57 7.51
CA ARG A 157 20.50 -4.39 7.10
C ARG A 157 19.64 -3.12 7.08
N LEU A 158 18.47 -3.19 6.47
CA LEU A 158 17.50 -2.08 6.47
C LEU A 158 17.05 -1.70 7.89
N SER A 159 16.97 -2.67 8.80
CA SER A 159 16.62 -2.40 10.20
C SER A 159 17.65 -1.52 10.91
N ALA A 160 18.94 -1.63 10.55
CA ALA A 160 20.02 -0.82 11.12
C ALA A 160 19.96 0.67 10.72
N LEU A 161 19.30 0.99 9.59
CA LEU A 161 19.13 2.37 9.11
C LEU A 161 18.23 3.22 10.01
N GLY A 162 17.44 2.61 10.89
CA GLY A 162 16.53 3.34 11.80
C GLY A 162 17.22 4.42 12.64
N ARG A 163 18.52 4.25 12.96
CA ARG A 163 19.30 5.22 13.73
C ARG A 163 19.57 6.52 12.95
N SER A 164 19.76 6.45 11.64
CA SER A 164 20.06 7.63 10.81
C SER A 164 18.80 8.34 10.33
N ILE A 165 17.73 7.61 10.06
CA ILE A 165 16.47 8.16 9.51
C ILE A 165 15.44 8.57 10.58
N GLY A 166 15.70 8.22 11.85
CA GLY A 166 14.85 8.53 13.00
C GLY A 166 13.56 7.70 13.07
N PRO A 167 12.80 7.82 14.17
CA PRO A 167 11.49 7.20 14.29
C PRO A 167 10.44 7.91 13.42
N PRO A 168 9.30 7.26 13.10
CA PRO A 168 9.00 5.86 13.41
C PRO A 168 9.68 4.89 12.42
N TRP A 169 10.48 3.88 12.79
CA TRP A 169 11.01 2.88 11.82
C TRP A 169 10.39 1.50 12.08
N THR A 170 9.09 1.39 11.77
CA THR A 170 8.24 0.26 12.16
C THR A 170 8.50 -0.97 11.28
N LYS A 171 7.89 -2.11 11.66
CA LYS A 171 7.84 -3.29 10.80
C LYS A 171 7.23 -2.97 9.44
N ASP A 172 6.21 -2.12 9.39
CA ASP A 172 5.55 -1.77 8.12
C ASP A 172 6.47 -1.01 7.17
N GLU A 173 7.19 -0.01 7.68
CA GLU A 173 8.14 0.77 6.88
C GLU A 173 9.32 -0.10 6.42
N LYS A 174 9.82 -0.93 7.31
CA LYS A 174 10.87 -1.93 7.03
C LYS A 174 10.50 -2.88 5.91
N THR A 175 9.32 -3.51 6.01
CA THR A 175 8.81 -4.44 4.99
C THR A 175 8.56 -3.74 3.65
N ALA A 176 7.99 -2.53 3.69
CA ALA A 176 7.81 -1.71 2.48
C ALA A 176 9.15 -1.38 1.83
N ALA A 177 10.13 -0.90 2.59
CA ALA A 177 11.46 -0.56 2.09
C ALA A 177 12.16 -1.75 1.43
N LEU A 178 12.05 -2.94 2.04
CA LEU A 178 12.61 -4.16 1.48
C LEU A 178 12.00 -4.52 0.12
N ALA A 179 10.68 -4.46 0.00
CA ALA A 179 10.02 -4.74 -1.27
C ALA A 179 10.39 -3.72 -2.36
N ALA A 180 10.54 -2.44 -2.00
CA ALA A 180 11.02 -1.40 -2.92
C ALA A 180 12.43 -1.71 -3.42
N LEU A 181 13.33 -2.11 -2.53
CA LEU A 181 14.70 -2.45 -2.84
C LEU A 181 14.78 -3.68 -3.77
N MET A 182 14.01 -4.73 -3.47
CA MET A 182 13.91 -5.91 -4.34
C MET A 182 13.33 -5.59 -5.72
N LEU A 183 12.47 -4.57 -5.83
CA LEU A 183 11.98 -4.10 -7.13
C LEU A 183 13.07 -3.35 -7.92
N LEU A 184 13.93 -2.58 -7.24
CA LEU A 184 15.07 -1.91 -7.88
C LEU A 184 16.10 -2.89 -8.44
N GLU A 185 16.33 -4.03 -7.79
CA GLU A 185 17.31 -5.01 -8.27
C GLU A 185 16.83 -5.81 -9.49
N LYS A 186 15.50 -5.89 -9.70
CA LYS A 186 14.92 -6.63 -10.83
C LYS A 186 14.86 -5.83 -12.14
N ASN A 187 15.06 -4.51 -12.07
CA ASN A 187 14.94 -3.58 -13.19
C ASN A 187 16.31 -3.00 -13.56
#